data_AF-A0A925E124-F1
#
_entry.id   AF-A0A925E124-F1
#
_cell.length_a   1.000
_cell.length_b   1.000
_cell.length_c   1.000
_cell.angle_alpha   90.00
_cell.angle_beta   90.00
_cell.angle_gamma   90.00
#
_symmetry.space_group_name_H-M   'P 1'
#
loop_
_entity.id
_entity.type
_entity.pdbx_description
1 polymer ?
#
loop_
_entity_poly.entity_id
_entity_poly.type
_entity_poly.pdbx_seq_one_letter_code
_entity_poly.pdbx_strand_id
1 'polypeptide(L)'
;MRNFFALILTSFLISSARADTFIVSSNADNGAGTLREAIGFANANGTAVVDYIHFNIADQSEAGRTINLQSELPTLNSKITIDGTTQVGSKLGISNARITLYLDHYTSLPFTFLFIQNATDVTIYGLCFKFFEDPDSGGGLNYAIGLRNASQITVGVAGKGNLFSGVREGISNNYWNYFTADSAKNIVVQNNVFGLSSGNQSVKGGLINLRGAANITIGGPNLADGNLHIRASIILTEIDNSASAFFVKIENSRVNVDWDESVYYYYNSGSVQLWGNIADDSLTTKTWILNSIFCGSGLTGLGLNQF
;
A
#
# COMPACT_ATOMS: atom_id res chain seq x y z
N MET A 1 -51.22 42.61 -7.05
CA MET A 1 -50.09 42.03 -7.83
C MET A 1 -48.79 42.56 -7.24
N ARG A 2 -47.77 41.68 -7.10
CA ARG A 2 -46.35 41.95 -6.73
C ARG A 2 -46.13 42.36 -5.25
N ASN A 3 -45.39 41.67 -4.40
CA ASN A 3 -44.30 40.71 -4.57
C ASN A 3 -44.29 39.74 -3.36
N PHE A 4 -44.87 38.55 -3.53
CA PHE A 4 -44.56 37.38 -2.71
C PHE A 4 -43.30 36.73 -3.29
N PHE A 5 -42.17 37.45 -3.27
CA PHE A 5 -40.90 36.94 -3.79
C PHE A 5 -40.11 36.36 -2.63
N ALA A 6 -40.34 35.07 -2.40
CA ALA A 6 -39.31 34.09 -2.10
C ALA A 6 -38.13 34.58 -1.25
N LEU A 7 -38.38 34.84 0.03
CA LEU A 7 -37.35 34.64 1.06
C LEU A 7 -37.48 33.20 1.57
N ILE A 8 -37.41 32.20 0.67
CA ILE A 8 -36.92 30.88 1.05
C ILE A 8 -35.45 31.11 1.29
N LEU A 9 -35.17 31.56 2.51
CA LEU A 9 -33.87 31.70 3.09
C LEU A 9 -33.18 30.36 2.85
N THR A 10 -32.26 30.36 1.91
CA THR A 10 -31.22 29.38 1.69
C THR A 10 -30.44 29.25 3.00
N SER A 11 -31.05 28.55 3.96
CA SER A 11 -30.35 27.90 5.05
C SER A 11 -29.51 26.81 4.39
N PHE A 12 -28.37 27.22 3.81
CA PHE A 12 -27.23 26.34 3.70
C PHE A 12 -26.91 25.96 5.15
N LEU A 13 -27.47 24.82 5.57
CA LEU A 13 -26.99 24.10 6.73
C LEU A 13 -25.53 23.81 6.42
N ILE A 14 -24.63 24.65 6.94
CA ILE A 14 -23.20 24.38 6.94
C ILE A 14 -23.04 23.22 7.92
N SER A 15 -23.27 21.99 7.41
CA SER A 15 -22.92 20.78 8.13
C SER A 15 -21.41 20.72 8.17
N SER A 16 -20.83 21.00 9.34
CA SER A 16 -19.41 20.79 9.54
C SER A 16 -19.16 19.29 9.45
N ALA A 17 -18.49 18.85 8.38
CA ALA A 17 -17.98 17.49 8.32
C ALA A 17 -16.99 17.28 9.49
N ARG A 18 -17.12 16.16 10.19
CA ARG A 18 -16.24 15.76 11.30
C ARG A 18 -15.65 14.41 10.96
N ALA A 19 -14.37 14.25 11.24
CA ALA A 19 -13.70 12.97 11.11
C ALA A 19 -14.29 11.98 12.11
N ASP A 20 -14.70 10.82 11.62
CA ASP A 20 -15.17 9.71 12.46
C ASP A 20 -14.06 8.68 12.68
N THR A 21 -14.24 7.88 13.73
CA THR A 21 -13.36 6.73 14.02
C THR A 21 -14.20 5.47 14.12
N PHE A 22 -13.97 4.54 13.20
CA PHE A 22 -14.62 3.24 13.15
C PHE A 22 -13.72 2.19 13.79
N ILE A 23 -14.25 1.44 14.76
CA ILE A 23 -13.50 0.43 15.51
C ILE A 23 -13.84 -0.96 14.97
N VAL A 24 -12.84 -1.65 14.46
CA VAL A 24 -12.89 -3.06 14.09
C VAL A 24 -12.66 -3.89 15.35
N SER A 25 -13.69 -4.60 15.80
CA SER A 25 -13.67 -5.44 17.00
C SER A 25 -13.81 -6.93 16.71
N SER A 26 -14.02 -7.31 15.44
CA SER A 26 -14.19 -8.68 14.98
C SER A 26 -13.18 -9.01 13.88
N ASN A 27 -12.64 -10.23 13.90
CA ASN A 27 -11.80 -10.76 12.84
C ASN A 27 -12.57 -11.50 11.73
N ALA A 28 -13.90 -11.50 11.79
CA ALA A 28 -14.72 -12.07 10.73
C ALA A 28 -14.58 -11.25 9.42
N ASP A 29 -14.77 -11.92 8.27
CA ASP A 29 -14.76 -11.27 6.95
C ASP A 29 -15.93 -10.29 6.74
N ASN A 30 -17.07 -10.57 7.37
CA ASN A 30 -18.34 -9.85 7.18
C ASN A 30 -19.14 -9.72 8.48
N GLY A 31 -20.01 -8.72 8.53
CA GLY A 31 -20.94 -8.48 9.63
C GLY A 31 -20.47 -7.37 10.58
N ALA A 32 -21.17 -7.26 11.71
CA ALA A 32 -20.95 -6.19 12.67
C ALA A 32 -19.53 -6.20 13.27
N GLY A 33 -18.92 -5.03 13.37
CA GLY A 33 -17.59 -4.81 13.95
C GLY A 33 -16.43 -5.31 13.08
N THR A 34 -16.67 -5.63 11.81
CA THR A 34 -15.63 -6.09 10.88
C THR A 34 -14.95 -4.94 10.14
N LEU A 35 -13.77 -5.22 9.57
CA LEU A 35 -13.08 -4.26 8.71
C LEU A 35 -13.93 -3.85 7.50
N ARG A 36 -14.69 -4.80 6.94
CA ARG A 36 -15.58 -4.53 5.81
C ARG A 36 -16.65 -3.50 6.14
N GLU A 37 -17.30 -3.66 7.29
CA GLU A 37 -18.31 -2.71 7.76
C GLU A 37 -17.68 -1.33 8.04
N ALA A 38 -16.53 -1.28 8.69
CA ALA A 38 -15.81 -0.03 8.97
C ALA A 38 -15.44 0.74 7.69
N ILE A 39 -14.95 0.05 6.65
CA ILE A 39 -14.69 0.64 5.34
C ILE A 39 -15.99 1.16 4.71
N GLY A 40 -17.09 0.39 4.82
CA GLY A 40 -18.40 0.78 4.33
C GLY A 40 -18.88 2.10 4.93
N PHE A 41 -18.75 2.26 6.25
CA PHE A 41 -19.11 3.50 6.93
C PHE A 41 -18.21 4.68 6.55
N ALA A 42 -16.89 4.49 6.52
CA ALA A 42 -15.96 5.55 6.10
C ALA A 42 -16.22 6.04 4.67
N ASN A 43 -16.48 5.12 3.73
CA ASN A 43 -16.87 5.49 2.38
C ASN A 43 -18.19 6.27 2.32
N ALA A 44 -19.15 5.95 3.19
CA ALA A 44 -20.44 6.66 3.24
C ALA A 44 -20.31 8.11 3.72
N ASN A 45 -19.29 8.43 4.52
CA ASN A 45 -19.00 9.79 4.99
C ASN A 45 -18.42 10.71 3.90
N GLY A 46 -17.91 10.13 2.80
CA GLY A 46 -17.42 10.88 1.65
C GLY A 46 -16.02 11.48 1.84
N THR A 47 -15.70 12.56 1.13
CA THR A 47 -14.32 13.04 0.94
C THR A 47 -14.00 14.37 1.63
N ALA A 48 -14.91 14.90 2.45
CA ALA A 48 -14.74 16.21 3.07
C ALA A 48 -13.60 16.21 4.12
N VAL A 49 -13.52 15.15 4.91
CA VAL A 49 -12.60 14.96 6.03
C VAL A 49 -12.02 13.56 6.00
N VAL A 50 -10.90 13.34 6.70
CA VAL A 50 -10.26 12.01 6.81
C VAL A 50 -10.93 11.23 7.93
N ASP A 51 -11.43 10.04 7.63
CA ASP A 51 -11.91 9.09 8.63
C ASP A 51 -10.83 8.10 9.05
N TYR A 52 -10.99 7.55 10.25
CA TYR A 52 -10.01 6.64 10.86
C TYR A 52 -10.62 5.26 11.07
N ILE A 53 -9.90 4.22 10.68
CA ILE A 53 -10.25 2.83 10.97
C ILE A 53 -9.19 2.30 11.94
N HIS A 54 -9.65 1.99 13.15
CA HIS A 54 -8.86 1.49 14.27
C HIS A 54 -9.29 0.06 14.62
N PHE A 55 -8.48 -0.67 15.36
CA PHE A 55 -8.67 -2.07 15.69
C PHE A 55 -8.61 -2.29 17.20
N ASN A 56 -9.55 -3.06 17.72
CA ASN A 56 -9.62 -3.50 19.11
C ASN A 56 -10.32 -4.87 19.20
N ILE A 57 -9.75 -5.86 18.50
CA ILE A 57 -10.19 -7.25 18.53
C ILE A 57 -9.78 -7.87 19.88
N ALA A 58 -10.72 -8.56 20.53
CA ALA A 58 -10.55 -9.06 21.89
C ALA A 58 -9.51 -10.19 22.00
N ASP A 59 -9.48 -11.11 21.04
CA ASP A 59 -8.43 -12.15 20.99
C ASP A 59 -7.13 -11.54 20.43
N GLN A 60 -6.16 -11.37 21.32
CA GLN A 60 -4.86 -10.77 21.01
C GLN A 60 -3.84 -11.76 20.45
N SER A 61 -4.19 -13.05 20.33
CA SER A 61 -3.35 -14.03 19.63
C SER A 61 -3.16 -13.62 18.16
N GLU A 62 -2.13 -14.14 17.50
CA GLU A 62 -1.95 -13.90 16.06
C GLU A 62 -3.13 -14.44 15.25
N ALA A 63 -3.68 -15.60 15.64
CA ALA A 63 -4.87 -16.16 15.03
C ALA A 63 -6.11 -15.27 15.23
N GLY A 64 -6.32 -14.77 16.45
CA GLY A 64 -7.41 -13.84 16.76
C GLY A 64 -7.34 -12.52 15.99
N ARG A 65 -6.14 -12.07 15.67
CA ARG A 65 -5.88 -10.85 14.88
C ARG A 65 -5.73 -11.10 13.38
N THR A 66 -6.08 -12.30 12.91
CA THR A 66 -6.09 -12.65 11.49
C THR A 66 -7.51 -12.59 10.95
N ILE A 67 -7.72 -11.74 9.94
CA ILE A 67 -8.96 -11.61 9.18
C ILE A 67 -8.78 -12.44 7.90
N ASN A 68 -9.46 -13.59 7.82
CA ASN A 68 -9.42 -14.45 6.64
C ASN A 68 -10.47 -14.00 5.62
N LEU A 69 -10.02 -13.38 4.53
CA LEU A 69 -10.88 -12.78 3.54
C LEU A 69 -11.47 -13.85 2.61
N GLN A 70 -12.80 -13.84 2.45
CA GLN A 70 -13.51 -14.71 1.50
C GLN A 70 -13.79 -14.00 0.16
N SER A 71 -13.68 -12.67 0.15
CA SER A 71 -13.84 -11.82 -1.03
C SER A 71 -13.06 -10.51 -0.83
N GLU A 72 -12.73 -9.81 -1.92
CA GLU A 72 -12.06 -8.50 -1.85
C GLU A 72 -12.82 -7.56 -0.91
N LEU A 73 -12.10 -6.75 -0.11
CA LEU A 73 -12.73 -5.74 0.73
C LEU A 73 -13.38 -4.65 -0.15
N PRO A 74 -14.35 -3.87 0.38
CA PRO A 74 -14.93 -2.78 -0.37
C PRO A 74 -13.84 -1.78 -0.79
N THR A 75 -13.95 -1.27 -2.01
CA THR A 75 -13.04 -0.25 -2.54
C THR A 75 -12.97 0.96 -1.61
N LEU A 76 -11.77 1.45 -1.32
CA LEU A 76 -11.53 2.71 -0.61
C LEU A 76 -11.73 3.86 -1.60
N ASN A 77 -12.81 4.62 -1.44
CA ASN A 77 -13.21 5.70 -2.37
C ASN A 77 -13.36 7.07 -1.68
N SER A 78 -12.92 7.16 -0.43
CA SER A 78 -12.96 8.35 0.43
C SER A 78 -11.57 8.61 1.05
N LYS A 79 -11.46 9.62 1.93
CA LYS A 79 -10.22 9.91 2.64
C LYS A 79 -10.15 9.04 3.90
N ILE A 80 -9.29 8.04 3.93
CA ILE A 80 -9.27 7.03 5.00
C ILE A 80 -7.86 6.81 5.53
N THR A 81 -7.71 6.77 6.85
CA THR A 81 -6.53 6.21 7.52
C THR A 81 -6.88 4.86 8.14
N ILE A 82 -6.20 3.79 7.73
CA ILE A 82 -6.30 2.48 8.36
C ILE A 82 -5.07 2.29 9.25
N ASP A 83 -5.28 2.26 10.58
CA ASP A 83 -4.24 2.15 11.60
C ASP A 83 -4.32 0.81 12.32
N GLY A 84 -3.64 -0.21 11.77
CA GLY A 84 -3.53 -1.52 12.41
C GLY A 84 -2.75 -1.50 13.73
N THR A 85 -1.95 -0.45 13.99
CA THR A 85 -1.15 -0.35 15.23
C THR A 85 -2.00 -0.01 16.45
N THR A 86 -3.24 0.44 16.26
CA THR A 86 -4.19 0.63 17.37
C THR A 86 -4.58 -0.68 18.07
N GLN A 87 -4.48 -1.81 17.37
CA GLN A 87 -4.66 -3.13 17.98
C GLN A 87 -3.61 -3.35 19.07
N VAL A 88 -4.04 -3.84 20.24
CA VAL A 88 -3.13 -4.27 21.30
C VAL A 88 -2.61 -5.68 20.99
N GLY A 89 -1.34 -5.93 21.30
CA GLY A 89 -0.70 -7.23 21.15
C GLY A 89 0.73 -7.12 20.59
N SER A 90 1.36 -8.28 20.44
CA SER A 90 2.69 -8.39 19.86
C SER A 90 2.70 -7.97 18.39
N LYS A 91 3.79 -7.34 17.97
CA LYS A 91 4.05 -7.04 16.56
C LYS A 91 4.24 -8.35 15.78
N LEU A 92 3.97 -8.29 14.47
CA LEU A 92 4.16 -9.40 13.54
C LEU A 92 5.57 -9.32 12.94
N GLY A 93 6.40 -10.31 13.25
CA GLY A 93 7.81 -10.34 12.86
C GLY A 93 8.58 -9.12 13.36
N ILE A 94 9.48 -8.62 12.52
CA ILE A 94 10.24 -7.39 12.77
C ILE A 94 9.50 -6.09 12.39
N SER A 95 8.30 -6.20 11.80
CA SER A 95 7.52 -5.04 11.39
C SER A 95 6.81 -4.37 12.57
N ASN A 96 5.98 -3.36 12.29
CA ASN A 96 5.04 -2.79 13.27
C ASN A 96 3.61 -3.29 13.10
N ALA A 97 3.37 -4.23 12.17
CA ALA A 97 2.05 -4.74 11.89
C ALA A 97 1.47 -5.51 13.08
N ARG A 98 0.14 -5.41 13.26
CA ARG A 98 -0.59 -6.10 14.34
C ARG A 98 -1.88 -6.76 13.90
N ILE A 99 -2.33 -6.52 12.68
CA ILE A 99 -3.51 -7.16 12.08
C ILE A 99 -3.06 -7.85 10.80
N THR A 100 -3.46 -9.10 10.60
CA THR A 100 -3.21 -9.82 9.35
C THR A 100 -4.48 -9.84 8.51
N LEU A 101 -4.37 -9.38 7.27
CA LEU A 101 -5.33 -9.70 6.22
C LEU A 101 -4.80 -10.91 5.47
N TYR A 102 -5.58 -11.99 5.44
CA TYR A 102 -5.14 -13.29 4.95
C TYR A 102 -6.03 -13.77 3.81
N LEU A 103 -5.40 -14.26 2.74
CA LEU A 103 -6.06 -15.01 1.67
C LEU A 103 -5.54 -16.44 1.71
N ASP A 104 -6.42 -17.39 2.01
CA ASP A 104 -6.10 -18.80 2.26
C ASP A 104 -6.41 -19.75 1.10
N HIS A 105 -6.79 -19.19 -0.04
CA HIS A 105 -7.19 -19.94 -1.22
C HIS A 105 -6.79 -19.22 -2.51
N TYR A 106 -6.78 -19.99 -3.59
CA TYR A 106 -6.59 -19.49 -4.94
C TYR A 106 -7.86 -18.82 -5.47
N THR A 107 -7.70 -17.78 -6.29
CA THR A 107 -8.79 -17.05 -6.93
C THR A 107 -8.70 -17.15 -8.45
N SER A 108 -9.83 -17.29 -9.13
CA SER A 108 -9.89 -17.37 -10.59
C SER A 108 -9.63 -16.03 -11.28
N LEU A 109 -9.79 -14.92 -10.54
CA LEU A 109 -9.52 -13.56 -10.96
C LEU A 109 -8.48 -12.92 -10.02
N PRO A 110 -7.84 -11.81 -10.44
CA PRO A 110 -7.17 -10.89 -9.54
C PRO A 110 -7.90 -10.68 -8.21
N PHE A 111 -7.17 -10.76 -7.11
CA PHE A 111 -7.67 -10.44 -5.77
C PHE A 111 -6.86 -9.29 -5.18
N THR A 112 -7.52 -8.21 -4.80
CA THR A 112 -6.93 -7.04 -4.16
C THR A 112 -7.42 -6.95 -2.72
N PHE A 113 -6.50 -6.94 -1.76
CA PHE A 113 -6.86 -6.83 -0.34
C PHE A 113 -7.47 -5.44 -0.06
N LEU A 114 -6.75 -4.37 -0.43
CA LEU A 114 -7.22 -3.00 -0.30
C LEU A 114 -7.10 -2.29 -1.64
N PHE A 115 -8.23 -2.05 -2.30
CA PHE A 115 -8.27 -1.34 -3.56
C PHE A 115 -8.65 0.13 -3.36
N ILE A 116 -7.75 1.05 -3.67
CA ILE A 116 -7.95 2.49 -3.63
C ILE A 116 -8.34 2.97 -5.02
N GLN A 117 -9.57 3.46 -5.17
CA GLN A 117 -10.09 3.91 -6.46
C GLN A 117 -10.79 5.26 -6.37
N ASN A 118 -10.41 6.19 -7.26
CA ASN A 118 -10.99 7.54 -7.33
C ASN A 118 -10.91 8.27 -5.97
N ALA A 119 -9.81 8.11 -5.25
CA ALA A 119 -9.64 8.60 -3.89
C ALA A 119 -8.34 9.39 -3.72
N THR A 120 -8.29 10.22 -2.68
CA THR A 120 -7.09 10.93 -2.26
C THR A 120 -6.95 10.87 -0.75
N ASP A 121 -5.76 11.16 -0.23
CA ASP A 121 -5.47 11.21 1.21
C ASP A 121 -5.80 9.88 1.91
N VAL A 122 -5.31 8.78 1.33
CA VAL A 122 -5.44 7.44 1.92
C VAL A 122 -4.13 7.02 2.55
N THR A 123 -4.19 6.61 3.81
CA THR A 123 -3.04 6.19 4.60
C THR A 123 -3.26 4.79 5.15
N ILE A 124 -2.32 3.87 4.93
CA ILE A 124 -2.42 2.46 5.35
C ILE A 124 -1.15 2.06 6.09
N TYR A 125 -1.27 1.68 7.36
CA TYR A 125 -0.13 1.24 8.15
C TYR A 125 -0.51 0.27 9.26
N GLY A 126 0.46 -0.49 9.79
CA GLY A 126 0.24 -1.48 10.84
C GLY A 126 -0.46 -2.78 10.40
N LEU A 127 -0.54 -3.05 9.09
CA LEU A 127 -1.17 -4.25 8.54
C LEU A 127 -0.14 -5.27 8.02
N CYS A 128 -0.47 -6.54 8.12
CA CYS A 128 0.21 -7.64 7.45
C CYS A 128 -0.67 -8.13 6.31
N PHE A 129 -0.15 -8.14 5.08
CA PHE A 129 -0.82 -8.72 3.93
C PHE A 129 -0.22 -10.09 3.66
N LYS A 130 -1.04 -11.14 3.79
CA LYS A 130 -0.56 -12.52 3.77
C LYS A 130 -1.30 -13.36 2.73
N PHE A 131 -0.53 -14.07 1.92
CA PHE A 131 -1.03 -15.15 1.07
C PHE A 131 -0.53 -16.50 1.63
N PHE A 132 -1.30 -17.57 1.44
CA PHE A 132 -1.02 -18.87 2.08
C PHE A 132 0.13 -19.66 1.44
N GLU A 133 0.46 -19.37 0.19
CA GLU A 133 1.48 -20.11 -0.58
C GLU A 133 2.48 -19.18 -1.27
N ASP A 134 3.34 -19.74 -2.13
CA ASP A 134 4.20 -18.97 -3.02
C ASP A 134 3.32 -18.22 -4.05
N PRO A 135 3.40 -16.88 -4.16
CA PRO A 135 2.62 -16.12 -5.13
C PRO A 135 2.92 -16.48 -6.61
N ASP A 136 3.99 -17.24 -6.89
CA ASP A 136 4.36 -17.71 -8.22
C ASP A 136 3.82 -19.12 -8.56
N SER A 137 3.33 -19.91 -7.60
CA SER A 137 3.06 -21.36 -7.80
C SER A 137 1.75 -21.69 -8.54
N GLY A 138 0.91 -20.70 -8.86
CA GLY A 138 -0.34 -20.85 -9.62
C GLY A 138 -1.53 -20.13 -8.96
N GLY A 139 -2.67 -20.05 -9.64
CA GLY A 139 -3.97 -19.82 -8.99
C GLY A 139 -4.39 -18.40 -8.55
N GLY A 140 -3.85 -17.33 -9.12
CA GLY A 140 -4.44 -15.98 -9.03
C GLY A 140 -3.44 -14.85 -8.82
N LEU A 141 -3.66 -13.72 -9.49
CA LEU A 141 -2.91 -12.49 -9.23
C LEU A 141 -3.40 -11.89 -7.91
N ASN A 142 -2.56 -11.76 -6.88
CA ASN A 142 -2.95 -11.11 -5.64
C ASN A 142 -2.17 -9.82 -5.38
N TYR A 143 -2.89 -8.77 -4.98
CA TYR A 143 -2.40 -7.41 -4.81
C TYR A 143 -2.73 -6.96 -3.39
N ALA A 144 -1.75 -6.64 -2.57
CA ALA A 144 -2.02 -6.14 -1.22
C ALA A 144 -2.68 -4.76 -1.27
N ILE A 145 -2.02 -3.79 -1.90
CA ILE A 145 -2.55 -2.45 -2.07
C ILE A 145 -2.60 -2.11 -3.54
N GLY A 146 -3.81 -1.80 -3.97
CA GLY A 146 -4.12 -1.50 -5.33
C GLY A 146 -4.48 -0.04 -5.55
N LEU A 147 -4.01 0.60 -6.63
CA LEU A 147 -4.25 2.02 -6.94
C LEU A 147 -4.91 2.24 -8.30
N ARG A 148 -5.98 3.04 -8.37
CA ARG A 148 -6.57 3.53 -9.64
C ARG A 148 -7.17 4.92 -9.47
N ASN A 149 -6.71 5.90 -10.25
CA ASN A 149 -7.09 7.30 -10.10
C ASN A 149 -6.94 7.76 -8.63
N ALA A 150 -5.77 7.51 -8.06
CA ALA A 150 -5.46 7.71 -6.66
C ALA A 150 -4.35 8.76 -6.49
N SER A 151 -4.46 9.61 -5.47
CA SER A 151 -3.42 10.58 -5.14
C SER A 151 -3.17 10.73 -3.64
N GLN A 152 -2.01 11.24 -3.24
CA GLN A 152 -1.68 11.48 -1.83
C GLN A 152 -1.80 10.19 -1.00
N ILE A 153 -1.08 9.16 -1.44
CA ILE A 153 -1.17 7.82 -0.85
C ILE A 153 0.05 7.59 0.03
N THR A 154 -0.18 7.22 1.29
CA THR A 154 0.88 6.88 2.23
C THR A 154 0.75 5.43 2.67
N VAL A 155 1.76 4.61 2.39
CA VAL A 155 1.84 3.22 2.84
C VAL A 155 2.97 3.11 3.85
N GLY A 156 2.59 2.97 5.11
CA GLY A 156 3.51 2.98 6.24
C GLY A 156 3.89 4.40 6.70
N VAL A 157 4.26 4.49 7.97
CA VAL A 157 4.74 5.70 8.65
C VAL A 157 5.81 5.26 9.64
N ALA A 158 6.78 6.12 9.95
CA ALA A 158 7.84 5.82 10.91
C ALA A 158 7.31 5.17 12.21
N GLY A 159 7.81 3.97 12.52
CA GLY A 159 7.42 3.20 13.70
C GLY A 159 6.05 2.52 13.60
N LYS A 160 5.41 2.55 12.44
CA LYS A 160 4.07 1.98 12.18
C LYS A 160 3.97 1.20 10.86
N GLY A 161 5.06 0.85 10.20
CA GLY A 161 5.00 0.22 8.87
C GLY A 161 4.34 -1.16 8.80
N ASN A 162 4.03 -1.55 7.57
CA ASN A 162 3.34 -2.78 7.21
C ASN A 162 4.29 -3.97 7.01
N LEU A 163 3.71 -5.16 6.94
CA LEU A 163 4.37 -6.41 6.55
C LEU A 163 3.72 -6.97 5.28
N PHE A 164 4.51 -7.23 4.24
CA PHE A 164 4.05 -7.87 3.00
C PHE A 164 4.62 -9.28 2.92
N SER A 165 3.78 -10.27 3.27
CA SER A 165 4.16 -11.65 3.54
C SER A 165 3.56 -12.60 2.51
N GLY A 166 4.21 -12.77 1.35
CA GLY A 166 3.78 -13.76 0.36
C GLY A 166 2.80 -13.23 -0.69
N VAL A 167 2.43 -11.95 -0.65
CA VAL A 167 1.59 -11.35 -1.70
C VAL A 167 2.37 -11.12 -2.97
N ARG A 168 1.81 -11.32 -4.17
CA ARG A 168 2.54 -11.15 -5.43
C ARG A 168 2.97 -9.69 -5.63
N GLU A 169 1.97 -8.80 -5.66
CA GLU A 169 2.15 -7.36 -5.76
C GLU A 169 1.86 -6.75 -4.40
N GLY A 170 2.86 -6.13 -3.78
CA GLY A 170 2.68 -5.39 -2.53
C GLY A 170 1.89 -4.11 -2.76
N ILE A 171 2.35 -3.29 -3.72
CA ILE A 171 1.71 -2.02 -4.06
C ILE A 171 1.74 -1.86 -5.58
N SER A 172 0.57 -1.72 -6.22
CA SER A 172 0.51 -1.67 -7.67
C SER A 172 -0.64 -0.82 -8.21
N ASN A 173 -0.40 -0.13 -9.32
CA ASN A 173 -1.45 0.40 -10.21
C ASN A 173 -1.55 -0.39 -11.53
N ASN A 174 -0.77 -1.46 -11.65
CA ASN A 174 -0.63 -2.28 -12.84
C ASN A 174 -1.38 -3.61 -12.66
N TYR A 175 -2.69 -3.59 -12.93
CA TYR A 175 -3.52 -4.77 -12.79
C TYR A 175 -3.56 -5.53 -14.09
N TRP A 176 -2.90 -6.68 -14.17
CA TRP A 176 -2.93 -7.50 -15.39
C TRP A 176 -2.51 -6.69 -16.64
N ASN A 177 -1.50 -5.82 -16.51
CA ASN A 177 -1.08 -4.89 -17.57
C ASN A 177 -2.14 -3.85 -17.99
N TYR A 178 -3.17 -3.66 -17.17
CA TYR A 178 -4.13 -2.56 -17.29
C TYR A 178 -3.78 -1.46 -16.29
N PHE A 179 -3.17 -0.40 -16.82
CA PHE A 179 -2.85 0.84 -16.12
C PHE A 179 -3.18 2.04 -17.01
N THR A 180 -3.29 3.21 -16.42
CA THR A 180 -3.50 4.48 -17.13
C THR A 180 -2.46 5.47 -16.67
N ALA A 181 -1.88 6.23 -17.59
CA ALA A 181 -0.96 7.32 -17.28
C ALA A 181 -1.58 8.28 -16.25
N ASP A 182 -0.76 8.78 -15.32
CA ASP A 182 -1.15 9.77 -14.31
C ASP A 182 -2.27 9.33 -13.36
N SER A 183 -2.63 8.04 -13.38
CA SER A 183 -3.70 7.48 -12.53
C SER A 183 -3.27 7.24 -11.09
N ALA A 184 -1.98 7.31 -10.77
CA ALA A 184 -1.49 7.19 -9.40
C ALA A 184 -0.37 8.21 -9.17
N LYS A 185 -0.52 9.10 -8.18
CA LYS A 185 0.45 10.18 -7.96
C LYS A 185 0.64 10.57 -6.50
N ASN A 186 1.81 11.14 -6.18
CA ASN A 186 2.17 11.56 -4.82
C ASN A 186 2.06 10.39 -3.84
N ILE A 187 2.90 9.38 -4.09
CA ILE A 187 2.87 8.10 -3.37
C ILE A 187 4.11 8.04 -2.48
N VAL A 188 3.90 7.78 -1.20
CA VAL A 188 4.96 7.55 -0.21
C VAL A 188 4.82 6.13 0.32
N VAL A 189 5.89 5.35 0.20
CA VAL A 189 5.97 4.00 0.76
C VAL A 189 7.14 3.98 1.73
N GLN A 190 6.91 3.89 3.04
CA GLN A 190 7.96 4.04 4.04
C GLN A 190 7.79 3.12 5.26
N ASN A 191 8.90 2.77 5.91
CA ASN A 191 8.97 1.94 7.10
C ASN A 191 8.38 0.52 6.96
N ASN A 192 8.15 0.02 5.75
CA ASN A 192 7.55 -1.29 5.54
C ASN A 192 8.58 -2.42 5.43
N VAL A 193 8.14 -3.64 5.66
CA VAL A 193 8.91 -4.88 5.47
C VAL A 193 8.26 -5.72 4.38
N PHE A 194 9.01 -6.06 3.35
CA PHE A 194 8.56 -6.87 2.22
C PHE A 194 9.33 -8.19 2.13
N GLY A 195 8.60 -9.28 1.90
CA GLY A 195 9.14 -10.62 1.64
C GLY A 195 9.70 -11.33 2.89
N LEU A 196 9.13 -11.01 4.05
CA LEU A 196 9.25 -11.80 5.27
C LEU A 196 7.86 -12.24 5.77
N SER A 197 7.81 -13.39 6.44
CA SER A 197 6.65 -13.81 7.22
C SER A 197 6.65 -13.20 8.63
N SER A 198 5.55 -13.36 9.38
CA SER A 198 5.48 -12.98 10.80
C SER A 198 6.48 -13.74 11.68
N GLY A 199 7.02 -14.87 11.22
CA GLY A 199 8.12 -15.61 11.85
C GLY A 199 9.51 -15.22 11.34
N ASN A 200 9.64 -14.10 10.62
CA ASN A 200 10.87 -13.61 10.00
C ASN A 200 11.52 -14.59 9.01
N GLN A 201 10.75 -15.54 8.49
CA GLN A 201 11.21 -16.42 7.42
C GLN A 201 11.06 -15.71 6.09
N SER A 202 12.07 -15.84 5.23
CA SER A 202 12.00 -15.26 3.90
C SER A 202 10.89 -15.89 3.06
N VAL A 203 10.04 -15.06 2.49
CA VAL A 203 8.96 -15.44 1.57
C VAL A 203 9.09 -14.62 0.29
N LYS A 204 8.55 -15.12 -0.82
CA LYS A 204 8.55 -14.36 -2.08
C LYS A 204 7.44 -13.31 -2.12
N GLY A 205 7.56 -12.37 -3.05
CA GLY A 205 6.52 -11.39 -3.35
C GLY A 205 6.78 -10.03 -2.71
N GLY A 206 5.74 -9.20 -2.62
CA GLY A 206 5.81 -7.84 -2.13
C GLY A 206 6.34 -6.86 -3.18
N LEU A 207 6.16 -7.16 -4.46
CA LEU A 207 6.60 -6.28 -5.55
C LEU A 207 5.91 -4.91 -5.45
N ILE A 208 6.69 -3.83 -5.52
CA ILE A 208 6.16 -2.49 -5.80
C ILE A 208 6.19 -2.31 -7.31
N ASN A 209 5.03 -2.20 -7.96
CA ASN A 209 4.90 -2.09 -9.41
C ASN A 209 4.07 -0.87 -9.80
N LEU A 210 4.74 0.24 -10.08
CA LEU A 210 4.07 1.50 -10.41
C LEU A 210 4.42 1.91 -11.83
N ARG A 211 3.41 1.92 -12.70
CA ARG A 211 3.54 2.24 -14.13
C ARG A 211 2.78 3.51 -14.49
N GLY A 212 3.45 4.46 -15.14
CA GLY A 212 2.88 5.78 -15.46
C GLY A 212 2.41 6.55 -14.23
N ALA A 213 2.99 6.26 -13.06
CA ALA A 213 2.70 6.92 -11.81
C ALA A 213 3.72 8.03 -11.55
N ALA A 214 3.34 9.06 -10.79
CA ALA A 214 4.15 10.27 -10.62
C ALA A 214 4.43 10.59 -9.14
N ASN A 215 5.52 11.30 -8.89
CA ASN A 215 5.95 11.75 -7.57
C ASN A 215 5.97 10.62 -6.53
N ILE A 216 6.87 9.66 -6.72
CA ILE A 216 6.98 8.45 -5.93
C ILE A 216 8.15 8.58 -4.96
N THR A 217 7.91 8.32 -3.68
CA THR A 217 8.95 8.20 -2.65
C THR A 217 8.93 6.80 -2.06
N ILE A 218 10.05 6.08 -2.15
CA ILE A 218 10.28 4.78 -1.51
C ILE A 218 11.29 4.98 -0.39
N GLY A 219 10.80 4.88 0.84
CA GLY A 219 11.49 5.20 2.08
C GLY A 219 11.20 6.63 2.50
N GLY A 220 12.19 7.30 3.07
CA GLY A 220 12.08 8.71 3.43
C GLY A 220 13.41 9.27 3.93
N PRO A 221 13.47 10.57 4.28
CA PRO A 221 14.73 11.26 4.57
C PRO A 221 15.43 10.76 5.83
N ASN A 222 14.70 10.15 6.77
CA ASN A 222 15.28 9.60 8.00
C ASN A 222 15.49 8.10 7.89
N LEU A 223 16.45 7.57 8.66
CA LEU A 223 16.72 6.13 8.71
C LEU A 223 15.48 5.30 9.09
N ALA A 224 14.63 5.82 9.98
CA ALA A 224 13.40 5.16 10.41
C ALA A 224 12.34 5.06 9.31
N ASP A 225 12.43 5.86 8.26
CA ASP A 225 11.50 5.86 7.14
C ASP A 225 11.85 4.77 6.11
N GLY A 226 13.03 4.17 6.21
CA GLY A 226 13.54 3.16 5.28
C GLY A 226 12.65 1.92 5.19
N ASN A 227 12.43 1.42 3.97
CA ASN A 227 11.82 0.10 3.78
C ASN A 227 12.89 -1.00 3.79
N LEU A 228 12.49 -2.21 4.16
CA LEU A 228 13.28 -3.43 4.01
C LEU A 228 12.61 -4.33 2.96
N HIS A 229 13.35 -4.71 1.94
CA HIS A 229 12.91 -5.60 0.87
C HIS A 229 13.79 -6.84 0.85
N ILE A 230 13.22 -8.02 1.08
CA ILE A 230 13.92 -9.31 1.01
C ILE A 230 13.18 -10.16 -0.02
N ARG A 231 13.81 -10.52 -1.15
CA ARG A 231 13.13 -11.22 -2.26
C ARG A 231 11.93 -10.47 -2.86
N ALA A 232 11.84 -9.17 -2.57
CA ALA A 232 10.84 -8.26 -3.06
C ALA A 232 11.50 -7.24 -3.98
N SER A 233 10.86 -6.93 -5.09
CA SER A 233 11.37 -5.98 -6.08
C SER A 233 10.64 -4.64 -6.02
N ILE A 234 11.27 -3.63 -6.59
CA ILE A 234 10.71 -2.31 -6.87
C ILE A 234 10.85 -2.11 -8.38
N ILE A 235 9.74 -2.02 -9.09
CA ILE A 235 9.69 -1.77 -10.53
C ILE A 235 8.86 -0.50 -10.75
N LEU A 236 9.53 0.56 -11.19
CA LEU A 236 8.90 1.84 -11.49
C LEU A 236 9.12 2.10 -12.98
N THR A 237 8.04 2.37 -13.69
CA THR A 237 8.07 2.50 -15.15
C THR A 237 7.35 3.77 -15.56
N GLU A 238 8.09 4.69 -16.18
CA GLU A 238 7.54 5.79 -16.94
C GLU A 238 6.94 5.28 -18.26
N ILE A 239 5.99 6.03 -18.82
CA ILE A 239 5.38 5.72 -20.11
C ILE A 239 5.28 7.00 -20.96
N ASP A 240 5.37 6.84 -22.29
CA ASP A 240 5.53 7.95 -23.24
C ASP A 240 4.38 8.97 -23.29
N ASN A 241 3.24 8.66 -22.67
CA ASN A 241 2.03 9.49 -22.68
C ASN A 241 1.67 10.09 -21.31
N SER A 242 2.62 10.17 -20.38
CA SER A 242 2.46 10.83 -19.08
C SER A 242 2.46 12.36 -19.23
N ALA A 243 1.49 13.04 -18.63
CA ALA A 243 1.48 14.49 -18.49
C ALA A 243 2.12 14.95 -17.17
N SER A 244 2.25 14.06 -16.19
CA SER A 244 2.98 14.34 -14.94
C SER A 244 4.44 13.93 -15.06
N ALA A 245 5.30 14.67 -14.36
CA ALA A 245 6.71 14.35 -14.26
C ALA A 245 6.92 13.00 -13.54
N PHE A 246 7.70 12.11 -14.15
CA PHE A 246 8.17 10.89 -13.52
C PHE A 246 9.30 11.19 -12.53
N PHE A 247 8.89 11.65 -11.34
CA PHE A 247 9.80 11.93 -10.23
C PHE A 247 9.84 10.74 -9.26
N VAL A 248 11.04 10.22 -9.01
CA VAL A 248 11.27 9.08 -8.11
C VAL A 248 12.34 9.41 -7.08
N LYS A 249 12.05 9.14 -5.81
CA LYS A 249 13.01 9.23 -4.71
C LYS A 249 13.08 7.91 -3.96
N ILE A 250 14.25 7.30 -3.88
CA ILE A 250 14.50 6.10 -3.07
C ILE A 250 15.49 6.47 -1.96
N GLU A 251 15.06 6.42 -0.71
CA GLU A 251 15.86 6.87 0.43
C GLU A 251 15.88 5.86 1.57
N ASN A 252 17.04 5.70 2.21
CA ASN A 252 17.21 4.87 3.41
C ASN A 252 16.66 3.44 3.28
N SER A 253 16.45 2.95 2.06
CA SER A 253 15.84 1.64 1.81
C SER A 253 16.91 0.57 1.66
N ARG A 254 16.61 -0.64 2.15
CA ARG A 254 17.49 -1.79 2.10
C ARG A 254 16.86 -2.88 1.25
N VAL A 255 17.59 -3.37 0.24
CA VAL A 255 17.09 -4.38 -0.70
C VAL A 255 18.04 -5.58 -0.76
N ASN A 256 17.48 -6.77 -0.53
CA ASN A 256 18.14 -8.08 -0.38
C ASN A 256 19.26 -8.12 0.66
N VAL A 257 19.22 -7.22 1.63
CA VAL A 257 20.02 -7.30 2.85
C VAL A 257 19.20 -8.08 3.86
N ASP A 258 19.77 -9.09 4.52
CA ASP A 258 19.03 -9.78 5.58
C ASP A 258 18.72 -8.83 6.73
N TRP A 259 17.62 -9.10 7.43
CA TRP A 259 17.07 -8.15 8.40
C TRP A 259 17.96 -7.99 9.63
N ASP A 260 18.76 -9.01 9.94
CA ASP A 260 19.75 -9.05 11.02
C ASP A 260 21.19 -8.82 10.52
N GLU A 261 21.35 -8.51 9.23
CA GLU A 261 22.63 -8.24 8.56
C GLU A 261 23.65 -9.41 8.62
N SER A 262 23.20 -10.61 9.01
CA SER A 262 24.06 -11.78 9.18
C SER A 262 24.31 -12.54 7.86
N VAL A 263 23.39 -12.42 6.91
CA VAL A 263 23.43 -13.09 5.60
C VAL A 263 23.13 -12.08 4.50
N TYR A 264 23.73 -12.29 3.34
CA TYR A 264 23.34 -11.60 2.11
C TYR A 264 22.64 -12.60 1.20
N TYR A 265 21.48 -12.22 0.66
CA TYR A 265 20.70 -13.11 -0.18
C TYR A 265 21.19 -13.05 -1.63
N TYR A 266 22.30 -13.73 -1.92
CA TYR A 266 23.01 -13.66 -3.20
C TYR A 266 22.21 -14.19 -4.41
N TYR A 267 21.30 -15.15 -4.22
CA TYR A 267 20.55 -15.82 -5.30
C TYR A 267 19.08 -15.40 -5.41
N ASN A 268 18.70 -14.33 -4.72
CA ASN A 268 17.29 -13.96 -4.59
C ASN A 268 16.85 -12.85 -5.54
N SER A 269 15.57 -12.92 -5.93
CA SER A 269 14.91 -12.24 -7.04
C SER A 269 14.64 -10.74 -6.87
N GLY A 270 14.94 -10.16 -5.70
CA GLY A 270 14.64 -8.75 -5.45
C GLY A 270 15.50 -7.83 -6.33
N SER A 271 14.91 -6.84 -6.95
CA SER A 271 15.62 -5.86 -7.79
C SER A 271 14.97 -4.49 -7.70
N VAL A 272 15.73 -3.45 -8.00
CA VAL A 272 15.20 -2.10 -8.26
C VAL A 272 15.36 -1.83 -9.74
N GLN A 273 14.26 -1.71 -10.45
CA GLN A 273 14.24 -1.47 -11.89
C GLN A 273 13.48 -0.17 -12.17
N LEU A 274 14.20 0.80 -12.69
CA LEU A 274 13.65 2.09 -13.09
C LEU A 274 13.70 2.16 -14.62
N TRP A 275 12.55 2.40 -15.23
CA TRP A 275 12.41 2.50 -16.69
C TRP A 275 11.94 3.91 -17.03
N GLY A 276 12.80 4.71 -17.65
CA GLY A 276 12.47 6.06 -18.13
C GLY A 276 11.97 6.05 -19.58
N ASN A 277 11.31 7.13 -19.98
CA ASN A 277 10.93 7.34 -21.38
C ASN A 277 12.07 7.99 -22.21
N ILE A 278 11.85 8.16 -23.52
CA ILE A 278 12.79 8.78 -24.46
C ILE A 278 12.50 10.27 -24.74
N ALA A 279 11.45 10.84 -24.13
CA ALA A 279 10.84 12.09 -24.57
C ALA A 279 10.93 13.25 -23.55
N ASP A 280 11.22 12.99 -22.26
CA ASP A 280 11.24 14.01 -21.21
C ASP A 280 12.58 14.06 -20.43
N ASP A 281 13.51 14.88 -20.91
CA ASP A 281 14.80 15.20 -20.27
C ASP A 281 14.74 16.54 -19.50
N SER A 282 13.62 16.83 -18.84
CA SER A 282 13.47 18.03 -18.03
C SER A 282 14.03 17.87 -16.61
N LEU A 283 14.42 18.97 -15.96
CA LEU A 283 14.84 18.94 -14.53
C LEU A 283 13.75 18.42 -13.58
N THR A 284 12.52 18.23 -14.06
CA THR A 284 11.38 17.71 -13.32
C THR A 284 11.28 16.18 -13.33
N THR A 285 11.91 15.47 -14.28
CA THR A 285 11.97 13.99 -14.36
C THR A 285 13.21 13.40 -13.67
N LYS A 286 13.47 13.84 -12.42
CA LYS A 286 14.64 13.38 -11.67
C LYS A 286 14.36 12.08 -10.91
N THR A 287 15.36 11.20 -10.91
CA THR A 287 15.47 10.09 -9.98
C THR A 287 16.57 10.36 -8.97
N TRP A 288 16.29 10.21 -7.67
CA TRP A 288 17.29 10.23 -6.60
C TRP A 288 17.31 8.91 -5.86
N ILE A 289 18.51 8.39 -5.63
CA ILE A 289 18.76 7.23 -4.77
C ILE A 289 19.76 7.68 -3.71
N LEU A 290 19.33 7.74 -2.45
CA LEU A 290 20.08 8.34 -1.35
C LEU A 290 20.15 7.38 -0.17
N ASN A 291 21.33 7.24 0.44
CA ASN A 291 21.55 6.47 1.67
C ASN A 291 20.92 5.06 1.66
N SER A 292 20.85 4.42 0.49
CA SER A 292 20.17 3.13 0.32
C SER A 292 21.20 2.03 0.06
N ILE A 293 20.89 0.82 0.53
CA ILE A 293 21.77 -0.35 0.41
C ILE A 293 21.09 -1.37 -0.49
N PHE A 294 21.78 -1.78 -1.54
CA PHE A 294 21.32 -2.80 -2.47
C PHE A 294 22.33 -3.94 -2.50
N CYS A 295 21.87 -5.16 -2.26
CA CYS A 295 22.65 -6.36 -2.45
C CYS A 295 22.04 -7.19 -3.60
N GLY A 296 22.88 -7.81 -4.42
CA GLY A 296 22.43 -8.65 -5.52
C GLY A 296 23.61 -9.31 -6.24
N SER A 297 23.38 -10.45 -6.90
CA SER A 297 24.32 -11.05 -7.84
C SER A 297 23.57 -11.56 -9.08
N GLY A 298 24.12 -11.35 -10.27
CA GLY A 298 23.50 -11.78 -11.54
C GLY A 298 22.50 -10.78 -12.13
N LEU A 299 21.30 -11.24 -12.52
CA LEU A 299 20.20 -10.42 -13.12
C LEU A 299 19.40 -9.60 -12.08
N THR A 300 19.88 -9.51 -10.84
CA THR A 300 19.22 -8.83 -9.71
C THR A 300 20.11 -7.71 -9.18
N GLY A 301 19.49 -6.63 -8.69
CA GLY A 301 20.21 -5.40 -8.31
C GLY A 301 19.50 -4.14 -8.80
N LEU A 302 20.26 -3.07 -9.04
CA LEU A 302 19.76 -1.80 -9.58
C LEU A 302 19.92 -1.77 -11.10
N GLY A 303 18.79 -1.65 -11.82
CA GLY A 303 18.74 -1.40 -13.26
C GLY A 303 18.12 -0.05 -13.56
N LEU A 304 18.85 0.78 -14.32
CA LEU A 304 18.35 2.02 -14.89
C LEU A 304 18.23 1.79 -16.40
N ASN A 305 17.00 1.74 -16.88
CA ASN A 305 16.65 1.33 -18.24
C ASN A 305 15.93 2.46 -18.96
N GLN A 306 15.99 2.40 -20.28
CA GLN A 306 15.24 3.26 -21.19
C GLN A 306 14.56 2.35 -22.21
N PHE A 307 13.36 2.74 -22.66
CA PHE A 307 12.65 2.04 -23.75
C PHE A 307 13.28 2.29 -25.12
#